data_AF-A0A075GZN7-F1
#
_entry.id   AF-A0A075GZN7-F1
#
_cell.length_a   1.000
_cell.length_b   1.000
_cell.length_c   1.000
_cell.angle_alpha   90.00
_cell.angle_beta   90.00
_cell.angle_gamma   90.00
#
_symmetry.space_group_name_H-M   'P 1'
#
loop_
_entity.id
_entity.type
_entity.pdbx_description
1 polymer ?
#
loop_
_entity_poly.entity_id
_entity_poly.type
_entity_poly.pdbx_seq_one_letter_code
_entity_poly.pdbx_strand_id
1 'polypeptide(L)'
;MEKCYKIKKNTTKIIHLTMYGENINEINKNIQKEKDILIIVGAEKVPREIYEHADYNISVGNQPHSEISALAILLDRIQNGTQFGKKFENSKRVIIPSKNGKNVI
;
A
#
# COMPACT_ATOMS: atom_id res chain seq x y z
N MET A 1 -7.97 -5.88 -16.55
CA MET A 1 -6.62 -5.29 -16.39
C MET A 1 -6.44 -4.03 -17.24
N GLU A 2 -6.82 -4.05 -18.51
CA GLU A 2 -6.74 -2.89 -19.43
C GLU A 2 -7.23 -1.54 -18.86
N LYS A 3 -8.33 -1.53 -18.08
CA LYS A 3 -8.85 -0.28 -17.48
C LYS A 3 -7.86 0.37 -16.51
N CYS A 4 -7.12 -0.40 -15.71
CA CYS A 4 -6.16 0.14 -14.75
C CYS A 4 -4.92 0.72 -15.48
N TYR A 5 -4.47 0.04 -16.54
CA TYR A 5 -3.31 0.47 -17.32
C TYR A 5 -3.60 1.69 -18.20
N LYS A 6 -4.84 1.89 -18.65
CA LYS A 6 -5.24 3.06 -19.44
C LYS A 6 -5.21 4.38 -18.66
N ILE A 7 -5.24 4.34 -17.32
CA ILE A 7 -5.35 5.52 -16.45
C ILE A 7 -4.00 5.89 -15.83
N LYS A 8 -3.00 5.00 -15.87
CA LYS A 8 -1.69 5.27 -15.26
C LYS A 8 -0.87 6.22 -16.13
N LYS A 9 -0.11 7.11 -15.49
CA LYS A 9 0.95 7.87 -16.18
C LYS A 9 2.08 6.90 -16.53
N ASN A 10 2.84 7.19 -17.59
CA ASN A 10 4.02 6.38 -17.95
C ASN A 10 5.06 6.27 -16.82
N THR A 11 5.08 7.23 -15.89
CA THR A 11 6.00 7.27 -14.74
C THR A 11 5.48 6.54 -13.50
N THR A 12 4.23 6.06 -13.49
CA THR A 12 3.63 5.40 -12.33
C THR A 12 4.16 3.97 -12.20
N LYS A 13 4.72 3.63 -11.04
CA LYS A 13 5.17 2.27 -10.71
C LYS A 13 4.05 1.40 -10.18
N ILE A 14 3.98 0.17 -10.66
CA ILE A 14 2.98 -0.81 -10.26
C ILE A 14 3.57 -1.71 -9.18
N ILE A 15 2.95 -1.69 -8.01
CA ILE A 15 3.27 -2.58 -6.90
C ILE A 15 2.15 -3.60 -6.77
N HIS A 16 2.46 -4.86 -7.01
CA HIS A 16 1.54 -5.97 -6.77
C HIS A 16 1.88 -6.64 -5.44
N LEU A 17 0.91 -6.67 -4.52
CA LEU A 17 1.04 -7.35 -3.24
C LEU A 17 0.67 -8.83 -3.37
N THR A 18 1.63 -9.70 -3.07
CA THR A 18 1.49 -11.15 -3.19
C THR A 18 2.44 -11.88 -2.25
N MET A 19 1.99 -12.96 -1.61
CA MET A 19 2.84 -13.78 -0.71
C MET A 19 4.04 -14.43 -1.43
N TYR A 20 4.02 -14.47 -2.76
CA TYR A 20 5.06 -15.05 -3.61
C TYR A 20 6.12 -14.04 -4.06
N GLY A 21 5.97 -12.76 -3.71
CA GLY A 21 6.87 -11.68 -4.16
C GLY A 21 8.18 -11.57 -3.38
N GLU A 22 8.98 -10.58 -3.75
CA GLU A 22 10.22 -10.19 -3.07
C GLU A 22 9.92 -9.70 -1.65
N ASN A 23 10.84 -9.98 -0.71
CA ASN A 23 10.64 -9.61 0.68
C ASN A 23 10.61 -8.08 0.83
N ILE A 24 9.56 -7.55 1.46
CA ILE A 24 9.42 -6.10 1.68
C ILE A 24 10.63 -5.47 2.37
N ASN A 25 11.34 -6.18 3.25
CA ASN A 25 12.51 -5.64 3.96
C ASN A 25 13.71 -5.40 3.03
N GLU A 26 13.80 -6.11 1.92
CA GLU A 26 14.89 -5.98 0.95
C GLU A 26 14.63 -4.84 -0.03
N ILE A 27 13.37 -4.64 -0.42
CA ILE A 27 12.98 -3.68 -1.47
C ILE A 27 12.45 -2.34 -0.93
N ASN A 28 12.22 -2.21 0.39
CA ASN A 28 11.59 -1.01 1.00
C ASN A 28 12.26 0.32 0.60
N LYS A 29 13.59 0.38 0.56
CA LYS A 29 14.35 1.58 0.19
C LYS A 29 14.17 1.97 -1.28
N ASN A 30 13.85 1.01 -2.14
CA ASN A 30 13.62 1.27 -3.56
C ASN A 30 12.22 1.84 -3.75
N ILE A 31 11.20 1.18 -3.18
CA ILE A 31 9.80 1.63 -3.28
C ILE A 31 9.54 2.99 -2.62
N GLN A 32 10.30 3.34 -1.56
CA GLN A 32 10.22 4.67 -0.92
C GLN A 32 10.63 5.81 -1.85
N LYS A 33 11.42 5.55 -2.90
CA LYS A 33 11.88 6.57 -3.85
C LYS A 33 10.85 6.84 -4.96
N GLU A 34 9.86 5.97 -5.10
CA GLU A 34 8.85 6.07 -6.14
C GLU A 34 7.82 7.17 -5.81
N LYS A 35 7.61 8.07 -6.76
CA LYS A 35 6.75 9.25 -6.56
C LYS A 35 5.27 8.94 -6.74
N ASP A 36 4.95 8.24 -7.82
CA ASP A 36 3.60 7.85 -8.18
C ASP A 36 3.53 6.32 -8.20
N ILE A 37 2.72 5.73 -7.32
CA ILE A 37 2.55 4.29 -7.23
C ILE A 37 1.09 3.88 -7.45
N LEU A 38 0.89 2.74 -8.10
CA LEU A 38 -0.38 2.04 -8.19
C LEU A 38 -0.23 0.71 -7.45
N ILE A 39 -0.93 0.56 -6.34
CA ILE A 39 -0.91 -0.67 -5.54
C ILE A 39 -2.06 -1.57 -5.99
N ILE A 40 -1.72 -2.77 -6.43
CA ILE A 40 -2.67 -3.84 -6.75
C ILE A 40 -2.72 -4.79 -5.55
N VAL A 41 -3.87 -4.80 -4.90
CA VAL A 41 -4.22 -5.80 -3.89
C VAL A 41 -5.08 -6.87 -4.55
N GLY A 42 -4.67 -8.12 -4.40
CA GLY A 42 -5.37 -9.27 -4.93
C GLY A 42 -6.20 -9.98 -3.86
N ALA A 43 -7.37 -10.48 -4.26
CA ALA A 43 -8.06 -11.55 -3.55
C ALA A 43 -7.70 -12.93 -4.18
N GLU A 44 -8.39 -13.98 -3.77
CA GLU A 44 -8.10 -15.42 -3.90
C GLU A 44 -7.42 -15.92 -5.21
N LYS A 45 -7.64 -15.30 -6.38
CA LYS A 45 -6.96 -15.65 -7.64
C LYS A 45 -6.58 -14.42 -8.46
N VAL A 46 -5.31 -14.03 -8.37
CA VAL A 46 -4.74 -12.97 -9.21
C VAL A 46 -4.31 -13.52 -10.57
N PRO A 47 -4.71 -12.92 -11.70
CA PRO A 47 -4.25 -13.32 -13.03
C PRO A 47 -2.73 -13.20 -13.20
N ARG A 48 -2.12 -14.14 -13.94
CA ARG A 48 -0.68 -14.14 -14.24
C ARG A 48 -0.19 -12.83 -14.88
N GLU A 49 -1.01 -12.23 -15.74
CA GLU A 49 -0.74 -10.94 -16.40
C GLU A 49 -0.33 -9.85 -15.38
N ILE A 50 -0.92 -9.84 -14.18
CA ILE A 50 -0.58 -8.87 -13.13
C ILE A 50 0.87 -9.03 -12.66
N TYR A 51 1.35 -10.28 -12.51
CA TYR A 51 2.72 -10.55 -12.13
C TYR A 51 3.71 -10.05 -13.18
N GLU A 52 3.38 -10.25 -14.46
CA GLU A 52 4.24 -9.92 -15.61
C GLU A 52 4.34 -8.40 -15.84
N HIS A 53 3.28 -7.65 -15.54
CA HIS A 53 3.25 -6.21 -15.76
C HIS A 53 3.53 -5.36 -14.51
N ALA A 54 3.62 -5.96 -13.32
CA ALA A 54 4.02 -5.24 -12.11
C ALA A 54 5.51 -4.86 -12.17
N ASP A 55 5.83 -3.61 -11.82
CA ASP A 55 7.22 -3.18 -11.63
C ASP A 55 7.83 -3.84 -10.38
N TYR A 56 6.99 -4.10 -9.37
CA TYR A 56 7.37 -4.80 -8.14
C TYR A 56 6.31 -5.81 -7.76
N ASN A 57 6.72 -7.07 -7.57
CA ASN A 57 5.91 -8.08 -6.90
C ASN A 57 6.42 -8.21 -5.46
N ILE A 58 5.65 -7.75 -4.47
CA ILE A 58 6.12 -7.60 -3.08
C ILE A 58 5.36 -8.51 -2.14
N SER A 59 6.11 -9.19 -1.28
CA SER A 59 5.62 -10.03 -0.20
C SER A 59 5.80 -9.35 1.16
N VAL A 60 4.71 -9.23 1.91
CA VAL A 60 4.70 -8.78 3.30
C VAL A 60 4.77 -10.00 4.21
N GLY A 61 5.87 -10.74 4.07
CA GLY A 61 5.96 -12.10 4.59
C GLY A 61 5.26 -13.10 3.67
N ASN A 62 5.81 -14.32 3.62
CA ASN A 62 5.42 -15.34 2.63
C ASN A 62 4.35 -16.33 3.14
N GLN A 63 3.59 -15.94 4.18
CA GLN A 63 2.48 -16.73 4.70
C GLN A 63 1.16 -16.15 4.18
N PRO A 64 0.15 -16.98 3.88
CA PRO A 64 -1.15 -16.49 3.47
C PRO A 64 -1.80 -15.69 4.61
N HIS A 65 -2.09 -14.42 4.36
CA HIS A 65 -2.78 -13.53 5.29
C HIS A 65 -3.59 -12.46 4.53
N SER A 66 -4.18 -11.51 5.26
CA SER A 66 -5.02 -10.48 4.65
C SER A 66 -4.23 -9.49 3.79
N GLU A 67 -4.81 -9.18 2.64
CA GLU A 67 -4.48 -8.08 1.74
C GLU A 67 -4.54 -6.71 2.43
N ILE A 68 -5.45 -6.54 3.42
CA ILE A 68 -5.55 -5.31 4.21
C ILE A 68 -4.30 -5.13 5.09
N SER A 69 -3.85 -6.21 5.73
CA SER A 69 -2.61 -6.20 6.52
C SER A 69 -1.39 -5.94 5.64
N ALA A 70 -1.32 -6.58 4.46
CA ALA A 70 -0.25 -6.34 3.48
C ALA A 70 -0.20 -4.87 3.06
N LEU A 71 -1.35 -4.29 2.71
CA LEU A 71 -1.46 -2.90 2.30
C LEU A 71 -1.05 -1.93 3.42
N ALA A 72 -1.53 -2.16 4.65
CA ALA A 72 -1.20 -1.32 5.79
C ALA A 72 0.31 -1.29 6.07
N ILE A 73 0.96 -2.46 6.07
CA ILE A 73 2.40 -2.56 6.29
C ILE A 73 3.18 -1.96 5.12
N LEU A 74 2.77 -2.19 3.86
CA LEU A 74 3.41 -1.58 2.71
C LEU A 74 3.39 -0.05 2.81
N LEU A 75 2.22 0.54 3.09
CA LEU A 75 2.07 1.98 3.24
C LEU A 75 2.88 2.51 4.42
N ASP A 76 2.92 1.78 5.53
CA ASP A 76 3.76 2.15 6.68
C ASP A 76 5.25 2.16 6.32
N ARG A 77 5.73 1.16 5.57
CA ARG A 77 7.11 1.15 5.08
C ARG A 77 7.40 2.30 4.12
N ILE A 78 6.46 2.68 3.26
CA ILE A 78 6.65 3.79 2.30
C ILE A 78 6.62 5.15 3.02
N GLN A 79 5.69 5.33 3.96
CA GLN A 79 5.42 6.60 4.63
C GLN A 79 6.22 6.80 5.92
N ASN A 80 6.85 5.73 6.43
CA ASN A 80 7.73 5.72 7.59
C ASN A 80 7.12 6.41 8.83
N GLY A 81 5.85 6.11 9.11
CA GLY A 81 5.10 6.63 10.25
C GLY A 81 4.59 8.08 10.11
N THR A 82 5.01 8.83 9.09
CA THR A 82 4.59 10.23 8.90
C THR A 82 3.08 10.38 8.67
N GLN A 83 2.44 9.35 8.12
CA GLN A 83 1.01 9.30 7.84
C GLN A 83 0.14 9.45 9.09
N PHE A 84 0.63 9.01 10.25
CA PHE A 84 -0.12 9.10 11.51
C PHE A 84 -0.22 10.53 12.04
N GLY A 85 0.63 11.44 11.56
CA GLY A 85 0.54 12.87 11.85
C GLY A 85 -0.38 13.65 10.88
N LYS A 86 -0.88 13.01 9.81
CA LYS A 86 -1.66 13.70 8.78
C LYS A 86 -3.03 14.10 9.30
N LYS A 87 -3.40 15.36 9.08
CA LYS A 87 -4.74 15.89 9.36
C LYS A 87 -5.51 16.10 8.07
N PHE A 88 -6.83 15.91 8.14
CA PHE A 88 -7.73 16.19 7.04
C PHE A 88 -8.39 17.56 7.26
N GLU A 89 -8.16 18.49 6.33
CA GLU A 89 -8.76 19.82 6.34
C GLU A 89 -10.28 19.74 6.19
N ASN A 90 -11.00 20.67 6.82
CA ASN A 90 -12.47 20.77 6.76
C ASN A 90 -13.20 19.47 7.18
N SER A 91 -12.58 18.69 8.07
CA SER A 91 -13.21 17.49 8.63
C SER A 91 -14.38 17.87 9.53
N LYS A 92 -15.52 17.17 9.37
CA LYS A 92 -16.72 17.38 10.20
C LYS A 92 -16.50 16.94 11.65
N ARG A 93 -15.56 16.03 11.88
CA ARG A 93 -15.19 15.49 13.18
C ARG A 93 -13.71 15.14 13.23
N VAL A 94 -13.07 15.36 14.37
CA VAL A 94 -11.70 14.97 14.67
C VAL A 94 -11.66 14.24 16.02
N ILE A 95 -11.04 13.06 16.04
CA ILE A 95 -10.79 12.33 17.28
C ILE A 95 -9.56 12.92 17.97
N ILE A 96 -9.69 13.33 19.24
CA ILE A 96 -8.57 13.77 20.06
C ILE A 96 -8.08 12.58 20.89
N PRO A 97 -6.81 12.14 20.73
CA PRO A 97 -6.26 11.04 21.53
C PRO A 97 -6.40 11.34 23.03
N SER A 98 -6.91 10.38 23.79
CA SER A 98 -7.10 10.47 25.23
C SER A 98 -6.66 9.16 25.88
N LYS A 99 -6.05 9.26 27.07
CA LYS A 99 -5.60 8.09 27.83
C LYS A 99 -6.77 7.19 28.24
N ASN A 100 -7.85 7.80 28.73
CA ASN A 100 -9.03 7.12 29.27
C ASN A 100 -10.31 7.83 28.82
N GLY A 101 -10.81 7.53 27.62
CA GLY A 101 -12.09 8.05 27.15
C GLY A 101 -12.16 8.24 25.64
N LYS A 102 -13.29 8.79 25.18
CA LYS A 102 -13.55 9.13 23.77
C LYS A 102 -13.77 10.63 23.69
N ASN A 103 -12.90 11.36 22.99
CA ASN A 103 -13.03 12.80 22.79
C ASN A 103 -13.10 13.10 21.29
N VAL A 104 -14.12 13.87 20.89
CA VAL A 104 -14.44 14.17 19.49
C VAL A 104 -14.89 15.62 19.40
N ILE A 105 -14.28 16.38 18.48
CA ILE A 105 -14.67 17.76 18.13
C ILE A 105 -15.14 17.83 16.68
#